data_AF-A0A2M7TYP4-F1
#
_entry.id   AF-A0A2M7TYP4-F1
#
_cell.length_a   1.000
_cell.length_b   1.000
_cell.length_c   1.000
_cell.angle_alpha   90.00
_cell.angle_beta   90.00
_cell.angle_gamma   90.00
#
_symmetry.space_group_name_H-M   'P 1'
#
loop_
_entity.id
_entity.type
_entity.pdbx_description
1 polymer ?
#
loop_
_entity_poly.entity_id
_entity_poly.type
_entity_poly.pdbx_seq_one_letter_code
_entity_poly.pdbx_strand_id
1 'polypeptide(L)'
;MSDFKDPLLEGKELSASEPELRPQEIPTEFNSIPKNVMSVMQAYLQLIWHLKPDGGKKIPFDEIIENTHFLFSPEGKYKDKLWKEHSATNLRELFYDLQFPKDYCRAIKNISIDEREPNNGLFGKIYKIKLFLDTIIHYRWSSSIKKAREMYEDESFEEKDIDLIYESVCIDLIYTLYGLFKKYVFDETK
;
A
#
# COMPACT_ATOMS: atom_id res chain seq x y z
N MET A 1 -23.86 23.74 1.87
CA MET A 1 -22.77 22.77 1.70
C MET A 1 -23.03 21.69 2.74
N SER A 2 -23.22 20.44 2.33
CA SER A 2 -23.59 19.36 3.24
C SER A 2 -22.40 18.99 4.12
N ASP A 3 -22.61 18.97 5.44
CA ASP A 3 -21.66 18.45 6.41
C ASP A 3 -21.37 16.98 6.09
N PHE A 4 -20.23 16.73 5.45
CA PHE A 4 -19.75 15.38 5.19
C PHE A 4 -19.26 14.82 6.54
N LYS A 5 -20.09 14.00 7.18
CA LYS A 5 -19.74 13.32 8.43
C LYS A 5 -18.86 12.12 8.11
N ASP A 6 -17.71 12.05 8.76
CA ASP A 6 -16.75 10.96 8.65
C ASP A 6 -17.37 9.64 9.17
N PRO A 7 -17.52 8.61 8.32
CA PRO A 7 -18.14 7.35 8.70
C PRO A 7 -17.31 6.50 9.69
N LEU A 8 -16.08 6.90 10.03
CA LEU A 8 -15.20 6.17 10.95
C LEU A 8 -15.14 6.78 12.37
N LEU A 9 -15.67 7.99 12.55
CA LEU A 9 -15.57 8.75 13.82
C LEU A 9 -16.76 8.56 14.77
N GLU A 10 -17.72 7.68 14.47
CA GLU A 10 -18.73 7.27 15.45
C GLU A 10 -18.11 6.37 16.53
N GLY A 11 -17.48 6.99 17.54
CA GLY A 11 -17.38 6.40 18.89
C GLY A 11 -16.03 5.87 19.37
N LYS A 12 -14.88 6.32 18.86
CA LYS A 12 -13.57 5.95 19.44
C LYS A 12 -12.64 7.14 19.63
N GLU A 13 -12.38 7.49 20.89
CA GLU A 13 -11.24 8.32 21.28
C GLU A 13 -9.96 7.46 21.24
N LEU A 14 -8.98 7.84 20.43
CA LEU A 14 -7.64 7.23 20.42
C LEU A 14 -6.60 8.31 20.71
N SER A 15 -5.84 8.11 21.79
CA SER A 15 -4.88 9.09 22.31
C SER A 15 -3.62 9.20 21.47
N ALA A 16 -3.08 10.41 21.41
CA ALA A 16 -1.98 10.82 20.55
C ALA A 16 -0.58 10.50 21.11
N SER A 17 0.16 9.70 20.35
CA SER A 17 1.61 9.72 20.19
C SER A 17 1.90 9.03 18.86
N GLU A 18 2.79 9.59 18.04
CA GLU A 18 3.17 9.05 16.71
C GLU A 18 3.27 7.53 16.75
N PRO A 19 2.47 6.81 15.95
CA PRO A 19 2.70 5.40 15.74
C PRO A 19 3.51 5.30 14.45
N GLU A 20 4.84 5.40 14.58
CA GLU A 20 5.61 4.38 13.89
C GLU A 20 4.99 3.05 14.33
N LEU A 21 4.30 2.37 13.40
CA LEU A 21 3.79 1.04 13.65
C LEU A 21 4.96 0.23 14.18
N ARG A 22 4.88 -0.21 15.44
CA ARG A 22 5.99 -0.96 16.02
C ARG A 22 6.15 -2.19 15.13
N PRO A 23 7.38 -2.66 14.82
CA PRO A 23 7.58 -3.84 13.97
C PRO A 23 6.79 -5.08 14.41
N GLN A 24 6.39 -5.11 15.68
CA GLN A 24 5.60 -6.15 16.35
C GLN A 24 4.09 -6.11 16.01
N GLU A 25 3.60 -5.00 15.45
CA GLU A 25 2.20 -4.79 15.04
C GLU A 25 1.95 -5.09 13.55
N ILE A 26 3.04 -5.32 12.79
CA ILE A 26 3.00 -5.67 11.37
C ILE A 26 3.04 -7.21 11.29
N PRO A 27 2.03 -7.85 10.68
CA PRO A 27 2.01 -9.30 10.50
C PRO A 27 3.13 -9.74 9.57
N THR A 28 3.57 -10.99 9.72
CA THR A 28 4.55 -11.62 8.83
C THR A 28 3.90 -12.26 7.60
N GLU A 29 2.57 -12.42 7.61
CA GLU A 29 1.79 -13.03 6.54
C GLU A 29 0.75 -12.04 6.01
N PHE A 30 0.59 -11.98 4.68
CA PHE A 30 -0.34 -11.04 4.05
C PHE A 30 -1.79 -11.29 4.47
N ASN A 31 -2.16 -12.56 4.61
CA ASN A 31 -3.50 -12.95 5.04
C ASN A 31 -3.81 -12.66 6.51
N SER A 32 -2.79 -12.30 7.29
CA SER A 32 -2.93 -11.88 8.68
C SER A 32 -3.12 -10.37 8.84
N ILE A 33 -3.17 -9.60 7.74
CA ILE A 33 -3.46 -8.16 7.79
C ILE A 33 -4.89 -7.95 8.32
N PRO A 34 -5.08 -7.13 9.37
CA PRO A 34 -6.40 -6.87 9.93
C PRO A 34 -7.37 -6.22 8.92
N LYS A 35 -8.62 -6.67 8.91
CA LYS A 35 -9.66 -6.15 8.00
C LYS A 35 -9.83 -4.63 8.08
N ASN A 36 -9.73 -4.05 9.28
CA ASN A 36 -9.84 -2.60 9.46
C ASN A 36 -8.72 -1.83 8.77
N VAL A 37 -7.49 -2.37 8.71
CA VAL A 37 -6.37 -1.76 7.97
C VAL A 37 -6.70 -1.73 6.48
N MET A 38 -7.18 -2.85 5.93
CA MET A 38 -7.59 -2.95 4.52
C MET A 38 -8.76 -2.01 4.19
N SER A 39 -9.78 -1.92 5.07
CA SER A 39 -10.94 -1.05 4.85
C SER A 39 -10.57 0.44 4.83
N VAL A 40 -9.69 0.89 5.74
CA VAL A 40 -9.19 2.27 5.75
C VAL A 40 -8.46 2.59 4.45
N MET A 41 -7.53 1.71 4.09
CA MET A 41 -6.77 1.74 2.85
C MET A 41 -7.66 1.92 1.62
N GLN A 42 -8.65 1.03 1.48
CA GLN A 42 -9.61 1.03 0.40
C GLN A 42 -10.41 2.33 0.35
N ALA A 43 -10.96 2.78 1.48
CA ALA A 43 -11.83 3.95 1.53
C ALA A 43 -11.11 5.22 1.06
N TYR A 44 -9.87 5.45 1.54
CA TYR A 44 -9.13 6.65 1.18
C TYR A 44 -8.51 6.59 -0.21
N LEU A 45 -8.03 5.43 -0.66
CA LEU A 45 -7.60 5.27 -2.05
C LEU A 45 -8.77 5.53 -3.00
N GLN A 46 -9.94 4.96 -2.70
CA GLN A 46 -11.15 5.20 -3.47
C GLN A 46 -11.47 6.70 -3.50
N LEU A 47 -11.42 7.41 -2.36
CA LEU A 47 -11.64 8.86 -2.31
C LEU A 47 -10.68 9.63 -3.23
N ILE A 48 -9.38 9.30 -3.20
CA ILE A 48 -8.37 9.95 -4.05
C ILE A 48 -8.70 9.75 -5.54
N TRP A 49 -9.08 8.53 -5.93
CA TRP A 49 -9.49 8.23 -7.30
C TRP A 49 -10.71 9.05 -7.75
N HIS A 50 -11.69 9.27 -6.87
CA HIS A 50 -12.88 10.09 -7.18
C HIS A 50 -12.54 11.57 -7.34
N LEU A 51 -11.49 12.06 -6.66
CA LEU A 51 -11.02 13.44 -6.75
C LEU A 51 -10.09 13.69 -7.95
N LYS A 52 -9.80 12.65 -8.76
CA LYS A 52 -8.99 12.79 -9.96
C LYS A 52 -9.77 13.62 -11.01
N PRO A 53 -9.16 14.66 -11.60
CA PRO A 53 -9.84 15.63 -12.47
C PRO A 53 -10.44 15.01 -13.73
N ASP A 54 -9.97 13.85 -14.15
CA ASP A 54 -10.38 13.18 -15.38
C ASP A 54 -11.58 12.23 -15.16
N GLY A 55 -12.23 12.29 -14.00
CA GLY A 55 -13.41 11.49 -13.66
C GLY A 55 -13.12 10.09 -13.12
N GLY A 56 -11.84 9.75 -12.90
CA GLY A 56 -11.36 8.53 -12.21
C GLY A 56 -11.79 7.20 -12.84
N LYS A 57 -10.83 6.30 -13.11
CA LYS A 57 -11.19 4.90 -13.42
C LYS A 57 -11.91 4.32 -12.19
N LYS A 58 -13.04 3.63 -12.39
CA LYS A 58 -13.66 2.86 -11.31
C LYS A 58 -12.78 1.64 -11.03
N ILE A 59 -12.09 1.66 -9.90
CA ILE A 59 -11.24 0.56 -9.45
C ILE A 59 -12.09 -0.37 -8.56
N PRO A 60 -12.19 -1.67 -8.86
CA PRO A 60 -12.93 -2.63 -8.03
C PRO A 60 -12.07 -3.05 -6.83
N PHE A 61 -11.92 -2.17 -5.85
CA PHE A 61 -11.04 -2.38 -4.69
C PHE A 61 -11.34 -3.70 -3.94
N ASP A 62 -12.62 -3.99 -3.65
CA ASP A 62 -13.02 -5.22 -2.96
C ASP A 62 -12.52 -6.47 -3.70
N GLU A 63 -12.78 -6.54 -5.01
CA GLU A 63 -12.36 -7.67 -5.86
C GLU A 63 -10.83 -7.80 -5.91
N ILE A 64 -10.11 -6.67 -6.00
CA ILE A 64 -8.65 -6.67 -5.99
C ILE A 64 -8.11 -7.25 -4.68
N ILE A 65 -8.65 -6.80 -3.53
CA ILE A 65 -8.20 -7.25 -2.21
C ILE A 65 -8.58 -8.71 -1.97
N GLU A 66 -9.80 -9.13 -2.31
CA GLU A 66 -10.25 -10.53 -2.20
C GLU A 66 -9.40 -11.47 -3.06
N ASN A 67 -9.16 -11.11 -4.33
CA ASN A 67 -8.31 -11.89 -5.22
C ASN A 67 -6.88 -11.97 -4.70
N THR A 68 -6.36 -10.88 -4.15
CA THR A 68 -5.00 -10.86 -3.58
C THR A 68 -4.92 -11.78 -2.36
N HIS A 69 -5.88 -11.72 -1.44
CA HIS A 69 -5.95 -12.65 -0.29
C HIS A 69 -6.01 -14.11 -0.72
N PHE A 70 -6.81 -14.42 -1.74
CA PHE A 70 -6.85 -15.77 -2.31
C PHE A 70 -5.48 -16.19 -2.84
N LEU A 71 -4.78 -15.34 -3.60
CA LEU A 71 -3.45 -15.66 -4.16
C LEU A 71 -2.37 -15.84 -3.09
N PHE A 72 -2.49 -15.17 -1.94
CA PHE A 72 -1.60 -15.40 -0.80
C PHE A 72 -1.95 -16.64 0.04
N SER A 73 -3.13 -17.25 -0.15
CA SER A 73 -3.50 -18.50 0.54
C SER A 73 -2.71 -19.71 0.01
N PRO A 74 -2.50 -20.76 0.82
CA PRO A 74 -1.87 -22.00 0.35
C PRO A 74 -2.54 -22.56 -0.91
N GLU A 75 -3.87 -22.50 -0.96
CA GLU A 75 -4.67 -22.96 -2.11
C GLU A 75 -4.39 -22.11 -3.36
N GLY A 76 -4.31 -20.79 -3.21
CA GLY A 76 -4.02 -19.88 -4.31
C GLY A 76 -2.62 -20.08 -4.86
N LYS A 77 -1.60 -20.06 -3.99
CA LYS A 77 -0.19 -20.27 -4.37
C LYS A 77 0.03 -21.61 -5.08
N TYR A 78 -0.68 -22.66 -4.67
CA TYR A 78 -0.61 -23.97 -5.33
C TYR A 78 -1.30 -24.01 -6.69
N LYS A 79 -2.47 -23.36 -6.82
CA LYS A 79 -3.30 -23.41 -8.03
C LYS A 79 -2.78 -22.50 -9.15
N ASP A 80 -2.03 -21.46 -8.80
CA ASP A 80 -1.57 -20.45 -9.75
C ASP A 80 -0.05 -20.33 -9.74
N LYS A 81 0.58 -20.79 -10.82
CA LYS A 81 2.04 -20.70 -11.00
C LYS A 81 2.54 -19.25 -11.13
N LEU A 82 1.64 -18.34 -11.50
CA LEU A 82 1.90 -16.92 -11.72
C LEU A 82 1.27 -16.06 -10.60
N TRP A 83 1.05 -16.66 -9.42
CA TRP A 83 0.33 -16.00 -8.34
C TRP A 83 0.95 -14.65 -7.96
N LYS A 84 2.30 -14.54 -7.96
CA LYS A 84 3.02 -13.30 -7.65
C LYS A 84 2.76 -12.21 -8.68
N GLU A 85 2.75 -12.56 -9.95
CA GLU A 85 2.55 -11.64 -11.07
C GLU A 85 1.10 -11.16 -11.10
N HIS A 86 0.14 -12.06 -10.87
CA HIS A 86 -1.27 -11.71 -10.76
C HIS A 86 -1.55 -10.86 -9.52
N SER A 87 -1.00 -11.20 -8.35
CA SER A 87 -1.17 -10.38 -7.14
C SER A 87 -0.45 -9.04 -7.26
N ALA A 88 0.72 -8.99 -7.90
CA ALA A 88 1.45 -7.73 -8.14
C ALA A 88 0.66 -6.83 -9.09
N THR A 89 0.05 -7.40 -10.13
CA THR A 89 -0.82 -6.66 -11.06
C THR A 89 -2.04 -6.10 -10.32
N ASN A 90 -2.71 -6.92 -9.51
CA ASN A 90 -3.85 -6.54 -8.69
C ASN A 90 -3.49 -5.38 -7.74
N LEU A 91 -2.43 -5.55 -6.95
CA LEU A 91 -1.99 -4.54 -5.99
C LEU A 91 -1.53 -3.25 -6.67
N ARG A 92 -0.82 -3.33 -7.80
CA ARG A 92 -0.38 -2.15 -8.56
C ARG A 92 -1.58 -1.35 -9.07
N GLU A 93 -2.64 -2.01 -9.52
CA GLU A 93 -3.85 -1.36 -10.04
C GLU A 93 -4.48 -0.38 -9.03
N LEU A 94 -4.35 -0.64 -7.73
CA LEU A 94 -4.85 0.23 -6.66
C LEU A 94 -4.29 1.65 -6.75
N PHE A 95 -3.08 1.81 -7.29
CA PHE A 95 -2.35 3.08 -7.28
C PHE A 95 -1.63 3.41 -8.59
N TYR A 96 -1.81 2.61 -9.65
CA TYR A 96 -1.00 2.70 -10.88
C TYR A 96 -1.10 4.06 -11.58
N ASP A 97 -2.33 4.55 -11.81
CA ASP A 97 -2.56 5.84 -12.47
C ASP A 97 -2.59 7.03 -11.50
N LEU A 98 -2.27 6.82 -10.23
CA LEU A 98 -2.13 7.93 -9.28
C LEU A 98 -0.75 8.57 -9.46
N GLN A 99 -0.76 9.88 -9.72
CA GLN A 99 0.46 10.69 -9.80
C GLN A 99 0.90 11.05 -8.39
N PHE A 100 1.84 10.28 -7.83
CA PHE A 100 2.46 10.58 -6.56
C PHE A 100 3.48 11.73 -6.68
N PRO A 101 3.54 12.67 -5.71
CA PRO A 101 2.60 12.88 -4.60
C PRO A 101 1.39 13.75 -4.99
N LYS A 102 1.36 14.29 -6.21
CA LYS A 102 0.40 15.31 -6.69
C LYS A 102 -1.08 14.99 -6.42
N ASP A 103 -1.55 13.80 -6.79
CA ASP A 103 -2.96 13.43 -6.62
C ASP A 103 -3.33 13.28 -5.14
N TYR A 104 -2.38 12.81 -4.32
CA TYR A 104 -2.55 12.73 -2.87
C TYR A 104 -2.54 14.10 -2.23
N CYS A 105 -1.62 14.98 -2.60
CA CYS A 105 -1.58 16.37 -2.10
C CYS A 105 -2.81 17.19 -2.50
N ARG A 106 -3.51 16.80 -3.57
CA ARG A 106 -4.79 17.39 -3.94
C ARG A 106 -5.92 16.89 -3.04
N ALA A 107 -5.92 15.61 -2.72
CA ALA A 107 -6.97 14.96 -1.95
C ALA A 107 -6.83 15.13 -0.43
N ILE A 108 -5.61 15.15 0.07
CA ILE A 108 -5.25 15.18 1.49
C ILE A 108 -4.56 16.52 1.76
N LYS A 109 -5.17 17.33 2.63
CA LYS A 109 -4.59 18.60 3.06
C LYS A 109 -3.38 18.31 3.98
N ASN A 110 -2.43 19.24 4.01
CA ASN A 110 -1.33 19.24 4.98
C ASN A 110 -0.28 18.11 4.89
N ILE A 111 -0.17 17.41 3.75
CA ILE A 111 1.03 16.63 3.44
C ILE A 111 2.26 17.57 3.49
N SER A 112 3.26 17.26 4.32
CA SER A 112 4.43 18.12 4.53
C SER A 112 5.27 18.30 3.25
N ILE A 113 6.04 19.38 3.16
CA ILE A 113 6.89 19.65 1.97
C ILE A 113 7.94 18.55 1.80
N ASP A 114 8.56 18.09 2.89
CA ASP A 114 9.59 17.04 2.85
C ASP A 114 9.06 15.70 2.34
N GLU A 115 7.79 15.40 2.62
CA GLU A 115 7.09 14.22 2.11
C GLU A 115 6.83 14.33 0.59
N ARG A 116 6.66 15.55 0.08
CA ARG A 116 6.41 15.81 -1.35
C ARG A 116 7.64 15.62 -2.22
N GLU A 117 8.83 15.48 -1.63
CA GLU A 117 10.05 15.24 -2.38
C GLU A 117 10.03 13.82 -2.97
N PRO A 118 10.25 13.68 -4.30
CA PRO A 118 10.37 12.38 -4.92
C PRO A 118 11.52 11.61 -4.25
N ASN A 119 11.24 10.39 -3.78
CA ASN A 119 12.17 9.49 -3.07
C ASN A 119 12.37 9.73 -1.57
N ASN A 120 11.65 10.67 -0.94
CA ASN A 120 11.68 10.84 0.51
C ASN A 120 10.37 10.35 1.18
N GLY A 121 10.46 10.02 2.47
CA GLY A 121 9.30 9.59 3.28
C GLY A 121 8.53 8.36 2.74
N LEU A 122 7.25 8.29 3.10
CA LEU A 122 6.27 7.29 2.69
C LEU A 122 6.03 7.30 1.18
N PHE A 123 6.01 8.45 0.51
CA PHE A 123 5.86 8.49 -0.95
C PHE A 123 7.07 7.91 -1.69
N GLY A 124 8.28 8.18 -1.19
CA GLY A 124 9.48 7.51 -1.66
C GLY A 124 9.42 5.99 -1.49
N LYS A 125 8.94 5.51 -0.33
CA LYS A 125 8.75 4.07 -0.09
C LYS A 125 7.71 3.47 -1.05
N ILE A 126 6.55 4.11 -1.25
CA ILE A 126 5.54 3.67 -2.23
C ILE A 126 6.12 3.60 -3.65
N TYR A 127 6.93 4.58 -4.05
CA TYR A 127 7.58 4.57 -5.36
C TYR A 127 8.58 3.41 -5.51
N LYS A 128 9.41 3.13 -4.50
CA LYS A 128 10.31 1.96 -4.51
C LYS A 128 9.53 0.65 -4.60
N ILE A 129 8.43 0.52 -3.86
CA ILE A 129 7.54 -0.65 -3.92
C ILE A 129 6.92 -0.80 -5.31
N LYS A 130 6.46 0.30 -5.93
CA LYS A 130 5.95 0.30 -7.31
C LYS A 130 6.97 -0.29 -8.27
N LEU A 131 8.22 0.20 -8.22
CA LEU A 131 9.30 -0.31 -9.07
C LEU A 131 9.56 -1.79 -8.83
N PHE A 132 9.54 -2.25 -7.58
CA PHE A 132 9.67 -3.67 -7.26
C PHE A 132 8.52 -4.50 -7.87
N LEU A 133 7.27 -4.10 -7.68
CA LEU A 133 6.11 -4.80 -8.27
C LEU A 133 6.17 -4.84 -9.81
N ASP A 134 6.62 -3.76 -10.46
CA ASP A 134 6.84 -3.73 -11.90
C ASP A 134 7.87 -4.77 -12.35
N THR A 135 8.94 -4.99 -11.57
CA THR A 135 9.91 -6.05 -11.89
C THR A 135 9.32 -7.46 -11.77
N ILE A 136 8.44 -7.69 -10.79
CA ILE A 136 7.73 -8.97 -10.60
C ILE A 136 6.84 -9.23 -11.82
N ILE A 137 5.99 -8.27 -12.21
CA ILE A 137 5.07 -8.38 -13.35
C ILE A 137 5.80 -8.69 -14.67
N HIS A 138 7.05 -8.22 -14.81
CA HIS A 138 7.87 -8.41 -16.01
C HIS A 138 8.88 -9.56 -15.90
N TYR A 139 8.76 -10.45 -14.91
CA TYR A 139 9.63 -11.62 -14.72
C TYR A 139 11.12 -11.28 -14.59
N ARG A 140 11.45 -10.13 -14.01
CA ARG A 140 12.84 -9.63 -13.88
C ARG A 140 13.41 -9.95 -12.50
N TRP A 141 13.51 -11.23 -12.15
CA TRP A 141 13.84 -11.69 -10.78
C TRP A 141 15.13 -11.11 -10.20
N SER A 142 16.22 -11.09 -10.96
CA SER A 142 17.49 -10.48 -10.53
C SER A 142 17.36 -8.97 -10.26
N SER A 143 16.50 -8.29 -11.02
CA SER A 143 16.16 -6.89 -10.77
C SER A 143 15.28 -6.74 -9.53
N SER A 144 14.32 -7.64 -9.32
CA SER A 144 13.48 -7.66 -8.11
C SER A 144 14.33 -7.80 -6.86
N ILE A 145 15.27 -8.76 -6.83
CA ILE A 145 16.20 -8.93 -5.72
C ILE A 145 17.02 -7.67 -5.49
N LYS A 146 17.63 -7.10 -6.54
CA LYS A 146 18.36 -5.83 -6.43
C LYS A 146 17.49 -4.71 -5.82
N LYS A 147 16.22 -4.61 -6.24
CA LYS A 147 15.28 -3.63 -5.68
C LYS A 147 14.90 -3.89 -4.24
N ALA A 148 14.79 -5.15 -3.82
CA ALA A 148 14.60 -5.50 -2.41
C ALA A 148 15.81 -5.11 -1.56
N ARG A 149 17.03 -5.43 -2.02
CA ARG A 149 18.28 -5.03 -1.32
C ARG A 149 18.37 -3.51 -1.15
N GLU A 150 18.05 -2.75 -2.19
CA GLU A 150 17.99 -1.27 -2.14
C GLU A 150 16.90 -0.74 -1.19
N MET A 151 15.81 -1.49 -0.98
CA MET A 151 14.66 -1.07 -0.18
C MET A 151 14.85 -1.36 1.31
N TYR A 152 15.41 -2.53 1.61
CA TYR A 152 15.61 -3.03 2.98
C TYR A 152 17.04 -2.86 3.49
N GLU A 153 17.95 -2.34 2.66
CA GLU A 153 19.37 -2.18 2.99
C GLU A 153 20.03 -3.51 3.41
N ASP A 154 19.56 -4.62 2.82
CA ASP A 154 20.00 -5.97 3.15
C ASP A 154 20.60 -6.65 1.91
N GLU A 155 21.93 -6.74 1.86
CA GLU A 155 22.67 -7.40 0.77
C GLU A 155 22.57 -8.93 0.81
N SER A 156 22.04 -9.52 1.89
CA SER A 156 21.97 -10.97 2.07
C SER A 156 20.84 -11.63 1.28
N PHE A 157 19.87 -10.85 0.77
CA PHE A 157 18.77 -11.39 -0.01
C PHE A 157 19.23 -12.09 -1.29
N GLU A 158 18.80 -13.34 -1.47
CA GLU A 158 19.06 -14.15 -2.65
C GLU A 158 17.76 -14.44 -3.42
N GLU A 159 17.89 -14.93 -4.66
CA GLU A 159 16.72 -15.30 -5.49
C GLU A 159 15.83 -16.36 -4.83
N LYS A 160 16.42 -17.25 -4.00
CA LYS A 160 15.67 -18.28 -3.25
C LYS A 160 14.70 -17.68 -2.23
N ASP A 161 14.92 -16.44 -1.80
CA ASP A 161 14.14 -15.74 -0.78
C ASP A 161 12.98 -14.94 -1.40
N ILE A 162 12.82 -14.98 -2.73
CA ILE A 162 11.89 -14.11 -3.46
C ILE A 162 10.45 -14.20 -2.97
N ASP A 163 9.99 -15.36 -2.52
CA ASP A 163 8.62 -15.53 -2.02
C ASP A 163 8.41 -14.79 -0.70
N LEU A 164 9.36 -14.90 0.22
CA LEU A 164 9.35 -14.21 1.52
C LEU A 164 9.47 -12.69 1.32
N ILE A 165 10.39 -12.27 0.44
CA ILE A 165 10.61 -10.87 0.09
C ILE A 165 9.35 -10.29 -0.53
N TYR A 166 8.75 -11.00 -1.49
CA TYR A 166 7.55 -10.56 -2.18
C TYR A 166 6.38 -10.34 -1.20
N GLU A 167 6.15 -11.30 -0.30
CA GLU A 167 5.10 -11.18 0.72
C GLU A 167 5.36 -10.00 1.67
N SER A 168 6.62 -9.83 2.11
CA SER A 168 7.03 -8.70 2.94
C SER A 168 6.79 -7.35 2.26
N VAL A 169 7.15 -7.24 0.98
CA VAL A 169 6.92 -6.01 0.19
C VAL A 169 5.42 -5.70 0.04
N CYS A 170 4.59 -6.73 -0.14
CA CYS A 170 3.14 -6.55 -0.26
C CYS A 170 2.51 -6.10 1.07
N ILE A 171 2.97 -6.64 2.21
CA ILE A 171 2.56 -6.18 3.53
C ILE A 171 3.00 -4.74 3.74
N ASP A 172 4.26 -4.43 3.41
CA ASP A 172 4.82 -3.08 3.50
C ASP A 172 4.04 -2.06 2.68
N LEU A 173 3.56 -2.43 1.49
CA LEU A 173 2.72 -1.56 0.67
C LEU A 173 1.46 -1.12 1.43
N ILE A 174 0.73 -2.10 1.95
CA ILE A 174 -0.54 -1.88 2.66
C ILE A 174 -0.30 -1.00 3.88
N TYR A 175 0.73 -1.29 4.66
CA TYR A 175 1.03 -0.53 5.88
C TYR A 175 1.64 0.84 5.61
N THR A 176 2.39 1.02 4.52
CA THR A 176 2.92 2.33 4.12
C THR A 176 1.79 3.26 3.71
N LEU A 177 0.85 2.76 2.91
CA LEU A 177 -0.33 3.53 2.51
C LEU A 177 -1.27 3.78 3.71
N TYR A 178 -1.48 2.78 4.58
CA TYR A 178 -2.23 2.97 5.82
C TYR A 178 -1.58 4.01 6.75
N GLY A 179 -0.26 3.96 6.92
CA GLY A 179 0.51 4.94 7.70
C GLY A 179 0.38 6.35 7.13
N LEU A 180 0.32 6.49 5.81
CA LEU A 180 0.09 7.77 5.13
C LEU A 180 -1.28 8.35 5.48
N PHE A 181 -2.34 7.54 5.41
CA PHE A 181 -3.68 7.99 5.79
C PHE A 181 -3.78 8.30 7.28
N LYS A 182 -3.10 7.51 8.11
CA LYS A 182 -3.06 7.78 9.55
C LYS A 182 -2.40 9.11 9.88
N LYS A 183 -1.24 9.38 9.28
CA LYS A 183 -0.46 10.59 9.51
C LYS A 183 -1.15 11.87 9.02
N TYR A 184 -1.88 11.80 7.90
CA TYR A 184 -2.37 13.02 7.23
C TYR A 184 -3.90 13.13 7.14
N VAL A 185 -4.64 12.08 7.44
CA VAL A 185 -6.11 12.11 7.42
C VAL A 185 -6.70 11.92 8.83
N PHE A 186 -6.13 11.02 9.63
CA PHE A 186 -6.61 10.81 11.01
C PHE A 186 -6.06 11.83 12.03
N ASP A 187 -4.86 12.39 11.81
CA ASP A 187 -4.22 13.30 12.76
C ASP A 187 -4.70 14.78 12.69
N GLU A 188 -5.69 15.13 11.84
CA GLU A 188 -6.24 16.49 11.76
C GLU A 188 -7.36 16.83 12.77
N THR A 189 -7.79 15.89 13.63
CA THR A 189 -8.72 16.21 14.74
C THR A 189 -8.00 16.61 16.03
N LYS A 190 -7.16 17.64 15.96
CA LYS A 190 -6.69 18.38 17.15
C LYS A 190 -6.94 19.88 17.01
#